data_AF-M9LS06-F1
#
_entry.id   AF-M9LS06-F1
#
_cell.length_a   1.000
_cell.length_b   1.000
_cell.length_c   1.000
_cell.angle_alpha   90.00
_cell.angle_beta   90.00
_cell.angle_gamma   90.00
#
_symmetry.space_group_name_H-M   'P 1'
#
loop_
_entity.id
_entity.type
_entity.pdbx_description
1 polymer ?
#
loop_
_entity_poly.entity_id
_entity_poly.type
_entity_poly.pdbx_seq_one_letter_code
_entity_poly.pdbx_strand_id
1 'polypeptide(L)'
;MGAVGTGKTHMATALGVEACRQGKAVQFYRASDLVAILQEKFAVGTVSRFREKLKKVDLLILDEVGYVPFSQTGSELLFNVIADCYER
;
A
#
# COMPACT_ATOMS: atom_id res chain seq x y z
N MET A 1 -3.46 -11.16 -14.77
CA MET A 1 -4.37 -10.94 -13.61
C MET A 1 -5.06 -12.26 -13.29
N GLY A 2 -4.77 -12.87 -12.13
CA GLY A 2 -5.39 -14.15 -11.75
C GLY A 2 -6.70 -13.94 -10.99
N ALA A 3 -7.70 -14.78 -11.27
CA ALA A 3 -9.06 -14.71 -10.71
C ALA A 3 -9.13 -14.56 -9.18
N VAL A 4 -10.20 -13.92 -8.70
CA VAL A 4 -10.59 -13.83 -7.30
C VAL A 4 -10.74 -15.26 -6.74
N GLY A 5 -10.15 -15.54 -5.57
CA GLY A 5 -10.18 -16.89 -4.95
C GLY A 5 -8.96 -17.79 -5.19
N THR A 6 -7.90 -17.30 -5.86
CA THR A 6 -6.67 -18.09 -6.15
C THR A 6 -5.61 -18.07 -5.04
N GLY A 7 -5.97 -17.73 -3.81
CA GLY A 7 -5.06 -17.77 -2.66
C GLY A 7 -4.02 -16.64 -2.57
N LYS A 8 -4.03 -15.65 -3.48
CA LYS A 8 -3.10 -14.50 -3.45
C LYS A 8 -3.25 -13.64 -2.20
N THR A 9 -4.47 -13.24 -1.86
CA THR A 9 -4.77 -12.55 -0.59
C THR A 9 -4.37 -13.42 0.59
N HIS A 10 -4.63 -14.73 0.56
CA HIS A 10 -4.23 -15.65 1.63
C HIS A 10 -2.71 -15.73 1.81
N MET A 11 -1.93 -15.80 0.73
CA MET A 11 -0.47 -15.81 0.80
C MET A 11 0.08 -14.45 1.27
N ALA A 12 -0.48 -13.34 0.79
CA ALA A 12 -0.10 -12.00 1.23
C ALA A 12 -0.39 -11.80 2.73
N THR A 13 -1.56 -12.26 3.20
CA THR A 13 -1.91 -12.26 4.63
C THR A 13 -1.01 -13.20 5.42
N ALA A 14 -0.70 -14.40 4.94
CA ALA A 14 0.19 -15.33 5.63
C ALA A 14 1.61 -14.78 5.77
N LEU A 15 2.15 -14.14 4.72
CA LEU A 15 3.43 -13.44 4.76
C LEU A 15 3.40 -12.27 5.75
N GLY A 16 2.32 -11.48 5.74
CA GLY A 16 2.13 -10.39 6.69
C GLY A 16 2.06 -10.87 8.13
N VAL A 17 1.33 -11.95 8.40
CA VAL A 17 1.23 -12.57 9.73
C VAL A 17 2.59 -13.06 10.20
N GLU A 18 3.36 -13.74 9.34
CA GLU A 18 4.70 -14.20 9.70
C GLU A 18 5.67 -13.04 9.96
N ALA A 19 5.63 -11.97 9.14
CA ALA A 19 6.41 -10.77 9.39
C ALA A 19 6.04 -10.11 10.73
N CYS A 20 4.75 -10.02 11.06
CA CYS A 20 4.29 -9.57 12.39
C CYS A 20 4.82 -10.45 13.53
N ARG A 21 4.85 -11.78 13.35
CA ARG A 21 5.40 -12.72 14.35
C ARG A 21 6.89 -12.51 14.59
N GLN A 22 7.61 -12.00 13.60
CA GLN A 22 9.01 -11.61 13.71
C GLN A 22 9.21 -10.19 14.27
N GLY A 23 8.14 -9.54 14.75
CA GLY A 23 8.20 -8.20 15.32
C GLY A 23 8.32 -7.06 14.28
N LYS A 24 8.09 -7.36 13.00
CA LYS A 24 8.15 -6.35 11.92
C LYS A 24 6.88 -5.51 11.90
N ALA A 25 7.04 -4.21 11.63
CA ALA A 25 5.92 -3.31 11.40
C ALA A 25 5.32 -3.57 10.01
N VAL A 26 4.13 -4.15 9.94
CA VAL A 26 3.45 -4.47 8.68
C VAL A 26 2.22 -3.59 8.52
N GLN A 27 1.98 -3.06 7.32
CA GLN A 27 0.74 -2.41 6.94
C GLN A 27 0.13 -3.08 5.71
N PHE A 28 -1.20 -3.21 5.70
CA PHE A 28 -1.96 -3.79 4.61
C PHE A 28 -2.99 -2.79 4.11
N TYR A 29 -3.08 -2.60 2.80
CA TYR A 29 -4.11 -1.81 2.16
C TYR A 29 -4.63 -2.50 0.90
N ARG A 30 -5.91 -2.31 0.59
CA ARG A 30 -6.32 -2.35 -0.82
C ARG A 30 -5.73 -1.15 -1.54
N ALA A 31 -5.26 -1.35 -2.76
CA ALA A 31 -4.62 -0.28 -3.51
C ALA A 31 -5.56 0.92 -3.74
N SER A 32 -6.86 0.67 -3.97
CA SER A 32 -7.89 1.71 -4.09
C SER A 32 -8.01 2.58 -2.84
N ASP A 33 -8.00 1.95 -1.66
CA ASP A 33 -8.20 2.62 -0.38
C ASP A 33 -6.97 3.46 -0.05
N LEU A 34 -5.77 2.93 -0.32
CA LEU A 34 -4.54 3.69 -0.17
C LEU A 34 -4.52 4.93 -1.08
N VAL A 35 -4.96 4.80 -2.33
CA VAL A 35 -5.07 5.94 -3.26
C VAL A 35 -6.05 6.99 -2.73
N ALA A 36 -7.21 6.58 -2.24
CA ALA A 36 -8.19 7.50 -1.66
C ALA A 36 -7.61 8.27 -0.46
N ILE A 37 -6.90 7.57 0.45
CA ILE A 37 -6.20 8.21 1.58
C ILE A 37 -5.13 9.17 1.09
N LEU A 38 -4.33 8.78 0.11
CA LEU A 38 -3.27 9.63 -0.45
C LEU A 38 -3.85 10.91 -1.07
N GLN A 39 -4.96 10.79 -1.80
CA GLN A 39 -5.66 11.93 -2.39
C GLN A 39 -6.23 12.87 -1.33
N GLU A 40 -6.87 12.33 -0.29
CA GLU A 40 -7.36 13.11 0.85
C GLU A 40 -6.21 13.87 1.53
N LYS A 41 -5.11 13.17 1.85
CA LYS A 41 -3.93 13.77 2.49
C LYS A 41 -3.23 14.77 1.58
N PHE A 42 -3.26 14.57 0.26
CA PHE A 42 -2.74 15.54 -0.71
C PHE A 42 -3.59 16.80 -0.72
N ALA A 43 -4.93 16.66 -0.77
CA ALA A 43 -5.85 17.78 -0.77
C ALA A 43 -5.73 18.67 0.49
N VAL A 44 -5.45 18.07 1.65
CA VAL A 44 -5.24 18.82 2.91
C VAL A 44 -3.76 19.14 3.21
N GLY A 45 -2.85 18.88 2.27
CA GLY A 45 -1.42 19.24 2.39
C GLY A 45 -0.61 18.41 3.41
N THR A 46 -1.08 17.22 3.78
CA THR A 46 -0.44 16.34 4.78
C THR A 46 0.13 15.04 4.22
N VAL A 47 0.13 14.86 2.90
CA VAL A 47 0.56 13.62 2.24
C VAL A 47 2.01 13.24 2.57
N SER A 48 2.92 14.21 2.66
CA SER A 48 4.33 13.95 2.97
C SER A 48 4.47 13.31 4.35
N ARG A 49 3.74 13.79 5.35
CA ARG A 49 3.74 13.20 6.70
C ARG A 49 3.19 11.77 6.70
N PHE A 50 2.20 11.48 5.85
CA PHE A 50 1.67 10.13 5.71
C PHE A 50 2.67 9.19 5.03
N ARG A 51 3.34 9.64 3.96
CA ARG A 51 4.42 8.89 3.31
C ARG A 51 5.56 8.57 4.27
N GLU A 52 5.99 9.53 5.10
CA GLU A 52 7.01 9.29 6.13
C GLU A 52 6.58 8.28 7.20
N LYS A 53 5.27 8.11 7.44
CA LYS A 53 4.79 7.00 8.29
C LYS A 53 4.89 5.67 7.56
N LEU A 54 4.52 5.61 6.28
CA LEU A 54 4.63 4.40 5.46
C LEU A 54 6.08 3.94 5.32
N LYS A 55 7.04 4.87 5.17
CA LYS A 55 8.48 4.54 5.14
C LYS A 55 9.01 3.85 6.39
N LYS A 56 8.33 3.99 7.54
CA LYS A 56 8.73 3.36 8.81
C LYS A 56 8.25 1.91 8.95
N VAL A 57 7.38 1.45 8.05
CA VAL A 57 6.90 0.07 8.08
C VAL A 57 7.92 -0.84 7.41
N ASP A 58 8.17 -2.02 7.95
CA ASP A 58 9.09 -3.01 7.38
C ASP A 58 8.49 -3.75 6.19
N LEU A 59 7.16 -3.80 6.09
CA LEU A 59 6.44 -4.43 4.98
C LEU A 59 5.13 -3.69 4.71
N LEU A 60 4.99 -3.20 3.48
CA LEU A 60 3.73 -2.66 2.95
C LEU A 60 3.13 -3.67 1.96
N ILE A 61 1.93 -4.15 2.26
CA ILE A 61 1.21 -5.10 1.40
C ILE A 61 0.06 -4.38 0.72
N LEU A 62 0.03 -4.44 -0.62
CA LEU A 62 -1.04 -3.90 -1.44
C LEU A 62 -1.80 -5.03 -2.11
N ASP A 63 -3.09 -5.16 -1.79
CA ASP A 63 -3.99 -6.09 -2.48
C ASP A 63 -4.84 -5.36 -3.52
N GLU A 64 -5.44 -6.11 -4.44
CA GLU A 64 -6.39 -5.60 -5.43
C GLU A 64 -5.84 -4.46 -6.31
N VAL A 65 -4.53 -4.44 -6.57
CA VAL A 65 -3.83 -3.41 -7.37
C VAL A 65 -4.39 -3.23 -8.79
N GLY A 66 -5.14 -4.22 -9.28
CA GLY A 66 -5.87 -4.16 -10.54
C GLY A 66 -7.05 -3.18 -10.58
N TYR A 67 -7.48 -2.66 -9.43
CA TYR A 67 -8.65 -1.78 -9.28
C TYR A 67 -8.26 -0.36 -8.84
N VAL A 68 -7.01 0.05 -9.06
CA VAL A 68 -6.55 1.43 -8.76
C VAL A 68 -7.37 2.44 -9.57
N PRO A 69 -7.91 3.51 -8.94
CA PRO A 69 -8.68 4.53 -9.64
C PRO A 69 -7.87 5.21 -10.75
N PHE A 70 -8.48 5.42 -11.92
CA PHE A 70 -7.84 6.02 -13.11
C PHE A 70 -7.48 7.52 -12.99
N SER A 71 -7.53 8.10 -11.79
CA SER A 71 -7.11 9.50 -11.61
C SER A 71 -5.59 9.62 -11.76
N GLN A 72 -5.12 10.52 -12.61
CA GLN A 72 -3.69 10.76 -12.82
C GLN A 72 -2.97 11.06 -11.50
N THR A 73 -3.50 11.99 -10.69
CA THR A 73 -2.93 12.34 -9.37
C THR A 73 -2.88 11.14 -8.43
N GLY A 74 -3.92 10.31 -8.38
CA GLY A 74 -3.94 9.12 -7.52
C GLY A 74 -2.86 8.10 -7.92
N SER A 75 -2.70 7.87 -9.22
CA SER A 75 -1.67 6.98 -9.76
C SER A 75 -0.25 7.48 -9.47
N GLU A 76 -0.01 8.79 -9.64
CA GLU A 76 1.29 9.42 -9.33
C GLU A 76 1.61 9.32 -7.83
N LEU A 77 0.62 9.57 -6.96
CA LEU A 77 0.79 9.43 -5.52
C LEU A 77 1.11 7.98 -5.10
N LEU A 78 0.40 7.00 -5.66
CA LEU A 78 0.66 5.59 -5.40
C LEU A 78 2.04 5.16 -5.90
N PHE A 79 2.42 5.59 -7.12
CA PHE A 79 3.74 5.30 -7.67
C PHE A 79 4.87 5.82 -6.76
N ASN A 80 4.73 7.05 -6.26
CA ASN A 80 5.69 7.63 -5.33
C ASN A 80 5.83 6.83 -4.02
N VAL A 81 4.72 6.27 -3.50
CA VAL A 81 4.76 5.39 -2.32
C VAL A 81 5.49 4.08 -2.64
N ILE A 82 5.22 3.47 -3.79
CA ILE A 82 5.88 2.22 -4.20
C ILE A 82 7.38 2.45 -4.39
N ALA A 83 7.78 3.55 -5.03
CA ALA A 83 9.18 3.93 -5.21
C ALA A 83 9.87 4.12 -3.86
N ASP A 84 9.27 4.87 -2.92
CA ASP A 84 9.79 5.04 -1.56
C ASP A 84 10.02 3.71 -0.82
N CYS A 85 9.16 2.71 -1.06
CA CYS A 85 9.26 1.39 -0.44
C CYS A 85 10.29 0.48 -1.11
N TYR A 86 10.57 0.67 -2.41
CA TYR A 86 11.52 -0.17 -3.16
C TYR A 86 12.98 0.28 -3.01
N GLU A 87 13.22 1.57 -2.74
CA GLU A 87 14.57 2.14 -2.54
C GLU A 87 15.15 1.89 -1.12
N ARG A 88 14.51 1.02 -0.32
CA ARG A 88 14.97 0.59 1.00
C ARG A 88 15.54 -0.82 0.97
#